data_AF-A0A1Q7ZRA1-F1
#
_entry.id   AF-A0A1Q7ZRA1-F1
#
_cell.length_a   1.000
_cell.length_b   1.000
_cell.length_c   1.000
_cell.angle_alpha   90.00
_cell.angle_beta   90.00
_cell.angle_gamma   90.00
#
_symmetry.space_group_name_H-M   'P 1'
#
loop_
_entity.id
_entity.type
_entity.pdbx_description
1 polymer ?
#
loop_
_entity_poly.entity_id
_entity_poly.type
_entity_poly.pdbx_seq_one_letter_code
_entity_poly.pdbx_strand_id
1 'polypeptide(L)'
;MGGHARRLPFPGSEYVLTHSDVWSLQRLPRQIVVVGGAATGCQLASCFAAFGAHVRVLEVAPRILTVEDEAVSHGVARAFQRHGITVITNIGGVQRIEQQEGALRLFYLFEGEVRQLTTEAVVMAVGWTGNVEALNLAAANVQSERGYIVVDDFLQTSAPHIFAAGDITGRMMLVQSAMMEGALAAGNAILGSKRASGHGIVPHGGFTDPEYGSVGLTEERARATHDCAVVVVPYAVLDRALVDGHREGFCKLIASKETHRILGAHILGEQALEILQLVATCMAADMAVEQLGEMELAYPTFTAIVAIAARRLSRELGIIPLAPQGLIPGR
;
A
#
# COMPACT_ATOMS: atom_id res chain seq x y z
N MET A 1 -13.41 -5.06 17.82
CA MET A 1 -12.57 -6.27 17.89
C MET A 1 -11.37 -6.15 16.96
N GLY A 2 -11.51 -5.85 15.67
CA GLY A 2 -10.35 -5.49 14.82
C GLY A 2 -9.30 -6.60 14.71
N GLY A 3 -8.04 -6.23 14.48
CA GLY A 3 -6.91 -7.15 14.45
C GLY A 3 -5.72 -6.65 15.25
N HIS A 4 -4.65 -7.43 15.23
CA HIS A 4 -3.37 -7.13 15.87
C HIS A 4 -2.20 -7.61 15.01
N ALA A 5 -1.00 -7.09 15.31
CA ALA A 5 0.23 -7.53 14.65
C ALA A 5 0.52 -9.01 14.94
N ARG A 6 0.77 -9.80 13.89
CA ARG A 6 1.10 -11.21 14.01
C ARG A 6 2.46 -11.39 14.70
N ARG A 7 2.52 -12.29 15.69
CA ARG A 7 3.77 -12.77 16.31
C ARG A 7 4.12 -14.15 15.76
N LEU A 8 5.36 -14.32 15.29
CA LEU A 8 5.87 -15.61 14.83
C LEU A 8 6.65 -16.31 15.95
N PRO A 9 6.40 -17.61 16.21
CA PRO A 9 7.16 -18.35 17.21
C PRO A 9 8.51 -18.80 16.63
N PHE A 10 9.61 -18.27 17.16
CA PHE A 10 10.97 -18.73 16.88
C PHE A 10 11.88 -18.40 18.09
N PRO A 11 13.04 -19.04 18.26
CA PRO A 11 13.92 -18.76 19.39
C PRO A 11 14.35 -17.29 19.45
N GLY A 12 14.04 -16.59 20.54
CA GLY A 12 14.30 -15.16 20.69
C GLY A 12 13.21 -14.24 20.15
N SER A 13 12.04 -14.76 19.77
CA SER A 13 10.91 -13.93 19.33
C SER A 13 10.33 -13.06 20.45
N GLU A 14 10.64 -13.34 21.72
CA GLU A 14 10.31 -12.49 22.86
C GLU A 14 11.03 -11.14 22.85
N TYR A 15 12.15 -11.01 22.12
CA TYR A 15 12.91 -9.77 22.00
C TYR A 15 12.40 -8.82 20.91
N VAL A 16 11.43 -9.26 20.09
CA VAL A 16 10.93 -8.44 18.98
C VAL A 16 9.86 -7.47 19.42
N LEU A 17 9.96 -6.27 18.88
CA LEU A 17 8.92 -5.26 18.95
C LEU A 17 7.89 -5.53 17.85
N THR A 18 6.64 -5.21 18.13
CA THR A 18 5.60 -5.07 17.12
C THR A 18 5.35 -3.60 16.83
N HIS A 19 4.52 -3.30 15.83
CA HIS A 19 4.02 -1.95 15.59
C HIS A 19 3.51 -1.27 16.87
N SER A 20 2.77 -1.98 17.72
CA SER A 20 2.21 -1.41 18.95
C SER A 20 3.29 -1.07 19.99
N ASP A 21 4.34 -1.88 20.08
CA ASP A 21 5.41 -1.71 21.07
C ASP A 21 6.30 -0.49 20.73
N VAL A 22 6.43 -0.16 19.44
CA VAL A 22 7.24 0.99 18.95
C VAL A 22 6.81 2.32 19.58
N TRP A 23 5.51 2.53 19.79
CA TRP A 23 4.99 3.78 20.38
C TRP A 23 5.37 3.99 21.85
N SER A 24 5.87 2.96 22.52
CA SER A 24 6.32 3.00 23.92
C SER A 24 7.83 3.20 24.06
N LEU A 25 8.57 3.28 22.96
CA LEU A 25 10.02 3.47 22.99
C LEU A 25 10.38 4.83 23.60
N GLN A 26 11.15 4.80 24.68
CA GLN A 26 11.63 6.01 25.36
C GLN A 26 12.91 6.59 24.75
N ARG A 27 13.61 5.82 23.93
CA ARG A 27 14.82 6.23 23.21
C ARG A 27 14.80 5.67 21.80
N LEU A 28 15.31 6.45 20.85
CA LEU A 28 15.52 5.99 19.48
C LEU A 28 16.66 4.94 19.46
N PRO A 29 16.43 3.71 18.98
CA PRO A 29 17.51 2.75 18.75
C PRO A 29 18.44 3.28 17.66
N ARG A 30 19.76 3.25 17.88
CA ARG A 30 20.71 3.74 16.85
C ARG A 30 20.72 2.87 15.60
N GLN A 31 20.49 1.57 15.77
CA GLN A 31 20.38 0.59 14.71
C GLN A 31 19.11 -0.22 14.94
N ILE A 32 18.33 -0.40 13.88
CA ILE A 32 17.06 -1.12 13.92
C ILE A 32 16.89 -1.97 12.68
N VAL A 33 16.41 -3.20 12.87
CA VAL A 33 16.00 -4.09 11.79
C VAL A 33 14.49 -4.19 11.77
N VAL A 34 13.88 -3.88 10.63
CA VAL A 34 12.45 -4.11 10.37
C VAL A 34 12.31 -5.37 9.53
N VAL A 35 11.62 -6.38 10.04
CA VAL A 35 11.36 -7.63 9.34
C VAL A 35 9.93 -7.59 8.78
N GLY A 36 9.81 -7.71 7.45
CA GLY A 36 8.58 -7.49 6.71
C GLY A 36 8.61 -6.12 6.03
N GLY A 37 8.61 -6.13 4.70
CA GLY A 37 8.60 -4.98 3.79
C GLY A 37 7.22 -4.67 3.21
N ALA A 38 6.14 -5.09 3.89
CA ALA A 38 4.79 -4.62 3.58
C ALA A 38 4.56 -3.18 4.07
N ALA A 39 3.35 -2.63 3.88
CA ALA A 39 3.02 -1.24 4.16
C ALA A 39 3.44 -0.75 5.56
N THR A 40 3.14 -1.53 6.63
CA THR A 40 3.51 -1.17 8.00
C THR A 40 5.03 -1.14 8.19
N GLY A 41 5.74 -2.14 7.66
CA GLY A 41 7.19 -2.22 7.80
C GLY A 41 7.90 -1.09 7.07
N CYS A 42 7.46 -0.76 5.85
CA CYS A 42 8.00 0.36 5.09
C CYS A 42 7.75 1.71 5.79
N GLN A 43 6.56 1.95 6.33
CA GLN A 43 6.28 3.18 7.08
C GLN A 43 7.13 3.30 8.35
N LEU A 44 7.23 2.24 9.14
CA LEU A 44 8.09 2.25 10.33
C LEU A 44 9.57 2.47 9.96
N ALA A 45 10.05 1.83 8.89
CA ALA A 45 11.40 2.04 8.38
C ALA A 45 11.65 3.51 7.99
N SER A 46 10.70 4.13 7.29
CA SER A 46 10.75 5.54 6.93
C SER A 46 10.76 6.45 8.16
N CYS A 47 9.89 6.21 9.14
CA CYS A 47 9.84 6.97 10.39
C CYS A 47 11.15 6.88 11.19
N PHE A 48 11.68 5.68 11.38
CA PHE A 48 12.94 5.50 12.11
C PHE A 48 14.12 6.16 11.41
N ALA A 49 14.19 6.07 10.08
CA ALA A 49 15.24 6.74 9.30
C ALA A 49 15.13 8.27 9.39
N ALA A 50 13.91 8.82 9.32
CA ALA A 50 13.66 10.26 9.48
C ALA A 50 14.09 10.78 10.86
N PHE A 51 13.94 9.97 11.91
CA PHE A 51 14.47 10.28 13.26
C PHE A 51 15.98 10.07 13.40
N GLY A 52 16.66 9.53 12.38
CA GLY A 52 18.12 9.38 12.34
C GLY A 52 18.64 7.99 12.74
N ALA A 53 17.79 6.97 12.81
CA ALA A 53 18.26 5.60 13.04
C ALA A 53 18.84 4.97 11.77
N HIS A 54 19.81 4.08 11.93
CA HIS A 54 20.25 3.21 10.83
C HIS A 54 19.29 2.03 10.67
N VAL A 55 18.55 2.03 9.56
CA VAL A 55 17.48 1.07 9.32
C VAL A 55 17.90 0.02 8.30
N ARG A 56 17.61 -1.25 8.60
CA ARG A 56 17.64 -2.35 7.64
C ARG A 56 16.26 -2.99 7.54
N VAL A 57 15.73 -3.15 6.33
CA VAL A 57 14.49 -3.87 6.06
C VAL A 57 14.83 -5.26 5.52
N LEU A 58 14.30 -6.31 6.15
CA LEU A 58 14.40 -7.68 5.65
C LEU A 58 13.05 -8.13 5.10
N GLU A 59 13.03 -8.62 3.86
CA GLU A 59 11.82 -9.07 3.17
C GLU A 59 12.04 -10.45 2.54
N VAL A 60 11.08 -11.36 2.72
CA VAL A 60 11.15 -12.71 2.16
C VAL A 60 10.84 -12.71 0.67
N ALA A 61 9.97 -11.83 0.22
CA ALA A 61 9.62 -11.65 -1.17
C ALA A 61 10.77 -10.99 -1.96
N PRO A 62 10.74 -11.07 -3.31
CA PRO A 62 11.74 -10.44 -4.16
C PRO A 62 11.79 -8.91 -4.09
N ARG A 63 10.70 -8.29 -3.62
CA ARG A 63 10.51 -6.84 -3.53
C ARG A 63 9.68 -6.48 -2.30
N ILE A 64 9.85 -5.27 -1.80
CA ILE A 64 8.96 -4.68 -0.79
C ILE A 64 7.61 -4.32 -1.43
N LEU A 65 6.58 -4.06 -0.61
CA LEU A 65 5.28 -3.59 -1.10
C LEU A 65 4.71 -4.47 -2.23
N THR A 66 4.72 -5.78 -2.04
CA THR A 66 4.38 -6.76 -3.10
C THR A 66 2.96 -6.64 -3.66
N VAL A 67 2.04 -6.05 -2.89
CA VAL A 67 0.65 -5.77 -3.29
C VAL A 67 0.58 -4.59 -4.27
N GLU A 68 1.53 -3.66 -4.18
CA GLU A 68 1.57 -2.46 -5.00
C GLU A 68 2.05 -2.76 -6.43
N ASP A 69 1.82 -1.80 -7.32
CA ASP A 69 2.42 -1.82 -8.65
C ASP A 69 3.95 -1.80 -8.56
N GLU A 70 4.60 -2.49 -9.49
CA GLU A 70 6.05 -2.64 -9.54
C GLU A 70 6.81 -1.33 -9.61
N ALA A 71 6.25 -0.32 -10.29
CA ALA A 71 6.86 1.00 -10.34
C ALA A 71 6.92 1.63 -8.94
N VAL A 72 5.88 1.46 -8.12
CA VAL A 72 5.81 2.00 -6.75
C VAL A 72 6.80 1.28 -5.86
N SER A 73 6.77 -0.06 -5.83
CA SER A 73 7.73 -0.86 -5.05
C SER A 73 9.18 -0.47 -5.35
N HIS A 74 9.56 -0.40 -6.63
CA HIS A 74 10.91 0.00 -7.01
C HIS A 74 11.23 1.46 -6.69
N GLY A 75 10.25 2.35 -6.81
CA GLY A 75 10.41 3.75 -6.48
C GLY A 75 10.69 3.96 -4.99
N VAL A 76 9.89 3.35 -4.11
CA VAL A 76 10.10 3.38 -2.65
C VAL A 76 11.44 2.75 -2.28
N ALA A 77 11.81 1.60 -2.87
CA ALA A 77 13.11 0.97 -2.59
C ALA A 77 14.30 1.88 -2.96
N ARG A 78 14.21 2.59 -4.09
CA ARG A 78 15.24 3.57 -4.48
C ARG A 78 15.27 4.78 -3.54
N ALA A 79 14.12 5.25 -3.07
CA ALA A 79 14.04 6.32 -2.08
C ALA A 79 14.67 5.92 -0.75
N PHE A 80 14.36 4.71 -0.29
CA PHE A 80 14.94 4.12 0.91
C PHE A 80 16.47 4.07 0.83
N GLN A 81 17.02 3.61 -0.30
CA GLN A 81 18.47 3.62 -0.51
C GLN A 81 19.09 5.02 -0.45
N ARG A 82 18.44 6.04 -1.05
CA ARG A 82 18.90 7.45 -0.95
C ARG A 82 18.87 7.96 0.48
N HIS A 83 17.89 7.55 1.27
CA HIS A 83 17.74 7.91 2.69
C HIS A 83 18.54 7.00 3.64
N GLY A 84 19.46 6.17 3.12
CA GLY A 84 20.35 5.33 3.94
C GLY A 84 19.67 4.09 4.55
N ILE A 85 18.45 3.76 4.13
CA ILE A 85 17.74 2.54 4.51
C ILE A 85 18.24 1.40 3.62
N THR A 86 18.77 0.34 4.24
CA THR A 86 19.18 -0.86 3.50
C THR A 86 18.00 -1.82 3.36
N VAL A 87 17.68 -2.25 2.14
CA VAL A 87 16.63 -3.24 1.88
C VAL A 87 17.28 -4.56 1.44
N ILE A 88 16.99 -5.65 2.13
CA ILE A 88 17.46 -7.01 1.82
C ILE A 88 16.23 -7.88 1.55
N THR A 89 15.98 -8.17 0.27
CA THR A 89 14.86 -9.00 -0.20
C THR A 89 15.31 -10.46 -0.36
N ASN A 90 14.38 -11.37 -0.68
CA ASN A 90 14.67 -12.80 -0.88
C ASN A 90 15.33 -13.50 0.31
N ILE A 91 15.12 -13.02 1.54
CA ILE A 91 15.57 -13.77 2.71
C ILE A 91 14.72 -15.05 2.84
N GLY A 92 15.33 -16.16 3.27
CA GLY A 92 14.61 -17.40 3.58
C GLY A 92 13.85 -17.36 4.92
N GLY A 93 13.90 -16.23 5.63
CA GLY A 93 13.25 -16.02 6.92
C GLY A 93 14.23 -15.84 8.08
N VAL A 94 13.73 -15.27 9.18
CA VAL A 94 14.45 -15.16 10.45
C VAL A 94 14.49 -16.53 11.12
N GLN A 95 15.67 -16.92 11.61
CA GLN A 95 15.90 -18.20 12.26
C GLN A 95 15.84 -18.08 13.79
N ARG A 96 16.54 -17.07 14.34
CA ARG A 96 16.63 -16.83 15.78
C ARG A 96 17.17 -15.45 16.09
N ILE A 97 16.95 -14.99 17.32
CA ILE A 97 17.56 -13.79 17.90
C ILE A 97 18.25 -14.17 19.21
N GLU A 98 19.49 -13.72 19.39
CA GLU A 98 20.22 -13.83 20.65
C GLU A 98 20.46 -12.44 21.24
N GLN A 99 20.39 -12.32 22.56
CA GLN A 99 20.84 -11.13 23.27
C GLN A 99 22.32 -11.30 23.66
N GLN A 100 23.16 -10.33 23.29
CA GLN A 100 24.59 -10.33 23.61
C GLN A 100 25.03 -8.91 23.96
N GLU A 101 25.62 -8.73 25.15
CA GLU A 101 26.26 -7.46 25.57
C GLU A 101 25.37 -6.21 25.41
N GLY A 102 24.06 -6.35 25.63
CA GLY A 102 23.09 -5.25 25.49
C GLY A 102 22.64 -4.96 24.06
N ALA A 103 23.06 -5.77 23.08
CA ALA A 103 22.57 -5.75 21.70
C ALA A 103 21.83 -7.04 21.34
N LEU A 104 21.11 -7.00 20.22
CA LEU A 104 20.45 -8.16 19.61
C LEU A 104 21.25 -8.62 18.40
N ARG A 105 21.45 -9.94 18.31
CA ARG A 105 22.05 -10.61 17.15
C ARG A 105 20.96 -11.40 16.44
N LEU A 106 20.54 -10.88 15.28
CA LEU A 106 19.50 -11.46 14.44
C LEU A 106 20.14 -12.39 13.41
N PHE A 107 19.67 -13.64 13.34
CA PHE A 107 20.12 -14.62 12.36
C PHE A 107 19.00 -14.89 11.34
N TYR A 108 19.34 -14.88 10.06
CA TYR A 108 18.39 -15.07 8.98
C TYR A 108 19.02 -15.88 7.84
N LEU A 109 18.19 -16.62 7.11
CA LEU A 109 18.64 -17.39 5.95
C LEU A 109 18.71 -16.47 4.73
N PHE A 110 19.80 -16.54 3.97
CA PHE A 110 19.95 -15.82 2.70
C PHE A 110 20.83 -16.64 1.75
N GLU A 111 20.31 -16.94 0.57
CA GLU A 111 21.02 -17.76 -0.44
C GLU A 111 21.47 -19.14 0.09
N GLY A 112 20.70 -19.74 0.99
CA GLY A 112 21.01 -21.04 1.59
C GLY A 112 22.00 -20.99 2.76
N GLU A 113 22.52 -19.80 3.10
CA GLU A 113 23.45 -19.61 4.21
C GLU A 113 22.83 -18.80 5.35
N VAL A 114 23.20 -19.12 6.59
CA VAL A 114 22.79 -18.33 7.75
C VAL A 114 23.68 -17.10 7.86
N ARG A 115 23.08 -15.93 7.65
CA ARG A 115 23.70 -14.61 7.86
C ARG A 115 23.24 -14.03 9.19
N GLN A 116 23.98 -13.03 9.66
CA GLN A 116 23.70 -12.38 10.94
C GLN A 116 23.84 -10.87 10.87
N LEU A 117 23.06 -10.17 11.69
CA LEU A 117 23.11 -8.73 11.90
C LEU A 117 23.11 -8.43 13.39
N THR A 118 23.94 -7.48 13.83
CA THR A 118 23.83 -6.89 15.17
C THR A 118 22.99 -5.61 15.08
N THR A 119 22.10 -5.40 16.05
CA THR A 119 21.17 -4.28 16.10
C THR A 119 20.75 -3.99 17.55
N GLU A 120 20.24 -2.78 17.84
CA GLU A 120 19.68 -2.46 19.16
C GLU A 120 18.22 -2.87 19.30
N ALA A 121 17.49 -2.92 18.18
CA ALA A 121 16.09 -3.32 18.15
C ALA A 121 15.75 -4.11 16.88
N VAL A 122 14.75 -4.98 16.99
CA VAL A 122 14.12 -5.68 15.88
C VAL A 122 12.62 -5.43 15.94
N VAL A 123 12.02 -4.99 14.85
CA VAL A 123 10.57 -4.83 14.71
C VAL A 123 10.05 -5.86 13.72
N MET A 124 9.03 -6.63 14.12
CA MET A 124 8.35 -7.58 13.25
C MET A 124 7.04 -6.96 12.70
N ALA A 125 6.98 -6.83 11.37
CA ALA A 125 5.85 -6.31 10.60
C ALA A 125 5.43 -7.32 9.51
N VAL A 126 5.19 -8.57 9.92
CA VAL A 126 5.00 -9.75 9.04
C VAL A 126 3.54 -10.20 8.90
N GLY A 127 2.59 -9.33 9.27
CA GLY A 127 1.18 -9.59 9.09
C GLY A 127 0.31 -8.99 10.18
N TRP A 128 -0.99 -9.01 9.89
CA TRP A 128 -2.07 -8.63 10.77
C TRP A 128 -2.99 -9.84 10.92
N THR A 129 -3.62 -10.03 12.08
CA THR A 129 -4.53 -11.15 12.36
C THR A 129 -5.75 -10.67 13.12
N GLY A 130 -6.93 -11.21 12.83
CA GLY A 130 -8.17 -10.85 13.51
C GLY A 130 -8.16 -11.25 14.98
N ASN A 131 -8.77 -10.43 15.84
CA ASN A 131 -8.89 -10.69 17.29
C ASN A 131 -10.05 -11.66 17.56
N VAL A 132 -9.91 -12.92 17.14
CA VAL A 132 -10.97 -13.93 17.20
C VAL A 132 -10.88 -14.86 18.42
N GLU A 133 -9.70 -15.00 19.01
CA GLU A 133 -9.38 -15.99 20.04
C GLU A 133 -10.17 -15.75 21.33
N ALA A 134 -10.39 -14.48 21.68
CA ALA A 134 -11.11 -14.10 22.91
C ALA A 134 -12.64 -14.18 22.78
N LEU A 135 -13.19 -14.51 21.59
CA LEU A 135 -14.63 -14.35 21.31
C LEU A 135 -15.47 -15.60 21.56
N ASN A 136 -14.87 -16.76 21.85
CA ASN A 136 -15.57 -18.03 22.03
C ASN A 136 -16.59 -18.31 20.90
N LEU A 137 -16.15 -18.17 19.65
CA LEU A 137 -17.02 -18.18 18.46
C LEU A 137 -17.92 -19.42 18.36
N ALA A 138 -17.43 -20.58 18.84
CA ALA A 138 -18.19 -21.83 18.87
C ALA A 138 -19.48 -21.72 19.68
N ALA A 139 -19.48 -21.01 20.81
CA ALA A 139 -20.67 -20.80 21.62
C ALA A 139 -21.75 -19.96 20.90
N ALA A 140 -21.36 -19.19 19.89
CA ALA A 140 -22.24 -18.37 19.07
C ALA A 140 -22.52 -18.97 17.68
N ASN A 141 -22.04 -20.19 17.38
CA ASN A 141 -22.10 -20.82 16.05
C ASN A 141 -21.49 -19.95 14.93
N VAL A 142 -20.44 -19.19 15.24
CA VAL A 142 -19.71 -18.36 14.27
C VAL A 142 -18.48 -19.11 13.76
N GLN A 143 -18.36 -19.22 12.44
CA GLN A 143 -17.22 -19.83 11.77
C GLN A 143 -16.06 -18.84 11.60
N SER A 144 -14.84 -19.34 11.75
CA SER A 144 -13.62 -18.61 11.45
C SER A 144 -12.64 -19.47 10.66
N GLU A 145 -11.89 -18.86 9.76
CA GLU A 145 -10.81 -19.50 9.01
C GLU A 145 -9.53 -18.65 9.12
N ARG A 146 -8.39 -19.30 9.39
CA ARG A 146 -7.06 -18.66 9.43
C ARG A 146 -6.97 -17.40 10.31
N GLY A 147 -7.74 -17.36 11.40
CA GLY A 147 -7.75 -16.23 12.34
C GLY A 147 -8.71 -15.08 11.96
N TYR A 148 -9.66 -15.32 11.05
CA TYR A 148 -10.65 -14.32 10.64
C TYR A 148 -12.07 -14.91 10.69
N ILE A 149 -13.07 -14.08 10.98
CA ILE A 149 -14.48 -14.47 10.93
C ILE A 149 -14.89 -14.59 9.46
N VAL A 150 -15.48 -15.74 9.10
CA VAL A 150 -16.03 -15.95 7.77
C VAL A 150 -17.37 -15.23 7.67
N VAL A 151 -17.51 -14.39 6.65
CA VAL A 151 -18.74 -13.68 6.32
C VAL A 151 -19.10 -13.89 4.86
N ASP A 152 -20.37 -13.74 4.53
CA ASP A 152 -20.86 -13.62 3.15
C ASP A 152 -20.68 -12.19 2.60
N ASP A 153 -21.19 -11.93 1.40
CA ASP A 153 -21.09 -10.59 0.77
C ASP A 153 -21.91 -9.53 1.49
N PHE A 154 -22.88 -9.91 2.32
CA PHE A 154 -23.69 -9.01 3.14
C PHE A 154 -23.08 -8.78 4.53
N LEU A 155 -21.86 -9.28 4.76
CA LEU A 155 -21.13 -9.22 6.03
C LEU A 155 -21.79 -10.05 7.14
N GLN A 156 -22.65 -10.99 6.77
CA GLN A 156 -23.34 -11.90 7.68
C GLN A 156 -22.46 -13.13 7.95
N THR A 157 -22.37 -13.56 9.21
CA THR A 157 -21.61 -14.76 9.60
C THR A 157 -22.43 -16.03 9.39
N SER A 158 -21.87 -17.20 9.72
CA SER A 158 -22.62 -18.47 9.78
C SER A 158 -23.78 -18.46 10.78
N ALA A 159 -23.79 -17.54 11.75
CA ALA A 159 -24.93 -17.28 12.62
C ALA A 159 -25.78 -16.15 12.01
N PRO A 160 -27.06 -16.38 11.63
CA PRO A 160 -27.85 -15.42 10.86
C PRO A 160 -28.11 -14.07 11.56
N HIS A 161 -27.95 -14.00 12.87
CA HIS A 161 -28.16 -12.78 13.66
C HIS A 161 -26.84 -12.08 14.03
N ILE A 162 -25.71 -12.56 13.52
CA ILE A 162 -24.37 -12.02 13.81
C ILE A 162 -23.72 -11.57 12.51
N PHE A 163 -23.20 -10.35 12.52
CA PHE A 163 -22.48 -9.71 11.42
C PHE A 163 -21.08 -9.31 11.88
N ALA A 164 -20.13 -9.26 10.96
CA ALA A 164 -18.75 -8.84 11.24
C ALA A 164 -18.21 -7.93 10.13
N ALA A 165 -17.43 -6.93 10.51
CA ALA A 165 -16.90 -5.90 9.63
C ALA A 165 -15.48 -5.48 10.04
N GLY A 166 -14.71 -4.98 9.09
CA GLY A 166 -13.32 -4.54 9.24
C GLY A 166 -12.34 -5.70 9.34
N ASP A 167 -11.18 -5.41 9.93
CA ASP A 167 -10.02 -6.32 9.95
C ASP A 167 -10.29 -7.73 10.46
N ILE A 168 -11.29 -7.91 11.31
CA ILE A 168 -11.67 -9.22 11.85
C ILE A 168 -12.15 -10.18 10.75
N THR A 169 -12.58 -9.67 9.59
CA THR A 169 -12.99 -10.47 8.44
C THR A 169 -11.81 -10.83 7.52
N GLY A 170 -10.69 -10.13 7.64
CA GLY A 170 -9.52 -10.30 6.76
C GLY A 170 -9.75 -9.91 5.29
N ARG A 171 -10.92 -9.34 4.93
CA ARG A 171 -11.27 -8.99 3.53
C ARG A 171 -10.55 -7.73 3.04
N MET A 172 -10.71 -6.61 3.74
CA MET A 172 -10.06 -5.33 3.41
C MET A 172 -9.67 -4.60 4.70
N MET A 173 -8.39 -4.69 5.08
CA MET A 173 -7.89 -4.22 6.37
C MET A 173 -7.45 -2.75 6.32
N LEU A 174 -8.39 -1.88 5.98
CA LEU A 174 -8.21 -0.43 5.88
C LEU A 174 -9.31 0.27 6.66
N VAL A 175 -8.97 1.38 7.32
CA VAL A 175 -9.89 2.10 8.23
C VAL A 175 -11.15 2.56 7.49
N GLN A 176 -11.01 3.14 6.30
CA GLN A 176 -12.13 3.60 5.48
C GLN A 176 -13.04 2.45 5.04
N SER A 177 -12.46 1.27 4.74
CA SER A 177 -13.22 0.08 4.38
C SER A 177 -13.97 -0.48 5.60
N ALA A 178 -13.33 -0.53 6.77
CA ALA A 178 -13.97 -0.96 8.02
C ALA A 178 -15.13 -0.04 8.42
N MET A 179 -15.01 1.28 8.22
CA MET A 179 -16.10 2.24 8.46
C MET A 179 -17.30 1.99 7.54
N MET A 180 -17.05 1.80 6.25
CA MET A 180 -18.09 1.50 5.27
C MET A 180 -18.77 0.16 5.56
N GLU A 181 -17.97 -0.88 5.80
CA GLU A 181 -18.46 -2.21 6.15
C GLU A 181 -19.27 -2.20 7.45
N GLY A 182 -18.86 -1.42 8.45
CA GLY A 182 -19.61 -1.29 9.71
C GLY A 182 -21.01 -0.71 9.49
N ALA A 183 -21.14 0.34 8.69
CA ALA A 183 -22.43 0.92 8.32
C ALA A 183 -23.28 -0.06 7.51
N LEU A 184 -22.65 -0.82 6.59
CA LEU A 184 -23.30 -1.82 5.77
C LEU A 184 -23.83 -2.99 6.60
N ALA A 185 -23.01 -3.55 7.49
CA ALA A 185 -23.36 -4.63 8.39
C ALA A 185 -24.51 -4.23 9.32
N ALA A 186 -24.47 -3.01 9.88
CA ALA A 186 -25.56 -2.49 10.70
C ALA A 186 -26.87 -2.34 9.90
N GLY A 187 -26.80 -1.80 8.68
CA GLY A 187 -27.95 -1.70 7.79
C GLY A 187 -28.55 -3.06 7.44
N ASN A 188 -27.71 -4.05 7.11
CA ASN A 188 -28.16 -5.40 6.80
C ASN A 188 -28.76 -6.11 8.03
N ALA A 189 -28.18 -5.93 9.21
CA ALA A 189 -28.66 -6.54 10.45
C ALA A 189 -30.01 -5.97 10.90
N ILE A 190 -30.20 -4.65 10.81
CA ILE A 190 -31.37 -3.96 11.38
C ILE A 190 -32.49 -3.82 10.35
N LEU A 191 -32.15 -3.45 9.11
CA LEU A 191 -33.12 -3.12 8.06
C LEU A 191 -33.37 -4.27 7.10
N GLY A 192 -32.55 -5.33 7.13
CA GLY A 192 -32.64 -6.43 6.16
C GLY A 192 -32.34 -5.99 4.72
N SER A 193 -31.55 -4.91 4.56
CA SER A 193 -31.36 -4.25 3.25
C SER A 193 -30.65 -5.09 2.19
N LYS A 194 -29.99 -6.20 2.59
CA LYS A 194 -29.21 -7.10 1.71
C LYS A 194 -28.33 -6.34 0.72
N ARG A 195 -27.60 -5.34 1.22
CA ARG A 195 -26.63 -4.59 0.42
C ARG A 195 -25.28 -5.30 0.51
N ALA A 196 -24.75 -5.70 -0.64
CA ALA A 196 -23.47 -6.39 -0.72
C ALA A 196 -22.29 -5.43 -0.47
N SER A 197 -21.25 -5.95 0.15
CA SER A 197 -19.94 -5.31 0.27
C SER A 197 -19.18 -5.49 -1.04
N GLY A 198 -18.64 -4.39 -1.56
CA GLY A 198 -17.84 -4.40 -2.78
C GLY A 198 -16.63 -3.49 -2.60
N HIS A 199 -15.43 -4.05 -2.81
CA HIS A 199 -14.15 -3.33 -2.71
C HIS A 199 -13.48 -3.17 -4.07
N GLY A 200 -14.23 -2.68 -5.07
CA GLY A 200 -13.70 -2.50 -6.43
C GLY A 200 -12.74 -1.32 -6.55
N ILE A 201 -13.09 -0.19 -5.91
CA ILE A 201 -12.34 1.06 -6.00
C ILE A 201 -12.00 1.48 -4.58
N VAL A 202 -10.85 1.02 -4.11
CA VAL A 202 -10.35 1.33 -2.77
C VAL A 202 -8.96 1.97 -2.92
N PRO A 203 -8.85 3.30 -2.81
CA PRO A 203 -7.55 3.94 -2.74
C PRO A 203 -6.85 3.51 -1.46
N HIS A 204 -5.58 3.13 -1.59
CA HIS A 204 -4.71 2.70 -0.51
C HIS A 204 -3.29 3.18 -0.78
N GLY A 205 -2.40 3.07 0.22
CA GLY A 205 -1.04 3.56 0.10
C GLY A 205 -0.34 3.60 1.45
N GLY A 206 0.78 4.32 1.51
CA GLY A 206 1.56 4.47 2.73
C GLY A 206 2.28 5.81 2.81
N PHE A 207 2.49 6.26 4.05
CA PHE A 207 3.12 7.54 4.40
C PHE A 207 4.64 7.36 4.59
N THR A 208 5.32 6.82 3.58
CA THR A 208 6.79 6.82 3.52
C THR A 208 7.29 8.17 3.01
N ASP A 209 8.61 8.37 2.95
CA ASP A 209 9.23 9.51 2.29
C ASP A 209 9.99 9.06 1.01
N PRO A 210 9.46 9.32 -0.19
CA PRO A 210 8.18 9.99 -0.47
C PRO A 210 6.95 9.09 -0.24
N GLU A 211 5.76 9.69 -0.17
CA GLU A 211 4.49 8.95 -0.05
C GLU A 211 4.22 8.11 -1.30
N TYR A 212 3.40 7.06 -1.16
CA TYR A 212 2.87 6.33 -2.30
C TYR A 212 1.38 6.02 -2.14
N GLY A 213 0.69 5.86 -3.26
CA GLY A 213 -0.71 5.46 -3.31
C GLY A 213 -1.08 4.70 -4.58
N SER A 214 -2.05 3.80 -4.47
CA SER A 214 -2.57 2.95 -5.54
C SER A 214 -4.09 2.82 -5.47
N VAL A 215 -4.73 2.75 -6.63
CA VAL A 215 -6.15 2.40 -6.77
C VAL A 215 -6.34 1.57 -8.05
N GLY A 216 -7.24 0.58 -8.00
CA GLY A 216 -7.56 -0.25 -9.15
C GLY A 216 -6.51 -1.35 -9.43
N LEU A 217 -6.40 -1.71 -10.71
CA LEU A 217 -5.51 -2.77 -11.19
C LEU A 217 -4.07 -2.28 -11.29
N THR A 218 -3.11 -3.13 -10.87
CA THR A 218 -1.70 -2.98 -11.24
C THR A 218 -1.51 -3.16 -12.75
N GLU A 219 -0.41 -2.65 -13.31
CA GLU A 219 -0.14 -2.83 -14.75
C GLU A 219 -0.09 -4.30 -15.14
N GLU A 220 0.55 -5.16 -14.33
CA GLU A 220 0.61 -6.60 -14.56
C GLU A 220 -0.80 -7.20 -14.68
N ARG A 221 -1.69 -6.90 -13.72
CA ARG A 221 -3.07 -7.42 -13.72
C ARG A 221 -3.90 -6.83 -14.85
N ALA A 222 -3.74 -5.55 -15.15
CA ALA A 222 -4.43 -4.89 -16.24
C ALA A 222 -4.05 -5.52 -17.59
N ARG A 223 -2.74 -5.72 -17.86
CA ARG A 223 -2.27 -6.37 -19.09
C ARG A 223 -2.69 -7.84 -19.20
N ALA A 224 -2.85 -8.53 -18.08
CA ALA A 224 -3.31 -9.92 -18.07
C ALA A 224 -4.81 -10.06 -18.38
N THR A 225 -5.62 -9.01 -18.20
CA THR A 225 -7.09 -9.10 -18.25
C THR A 225 -7.75 -8.14 -19.24
N HIS A 226 -7.04 -7.12 -19.73
CA HIS A 226 -7.57 -6.07 -20.59
C HIS A 226 -6.53 -5.67 -21.66
N ASP A 227 -7.00 -5.24 -22.84
CA ASP A 227 -6.18 -4.42 -23.72
C ASP A 227 -6.12 -2.99 -23.16
N CYS A 228 -4.96 -2.59 -22.66
CA CYS A 228 -4.78 -1.34 -21.94
C CYS A 228 -3.62 -0.50 -22.50
N ALA A 229 -3.74 0.81 -22.31
CA ALA A 229 -2.69 1.80 -22.50
C ALA A 229 -2.17 2.24 -21.13
N VAL A 230 -0.88 2.60 -21.06
CA VAL A 230 -0.19 2.93 -19.79
C VAL A 230 0.74 4.09 -20.01
N VAL A 231 0.59 5.14 -19.21
CA VAL A 231 1.56 6.24 -19.14
C VAL A 231 2.11 6.44 -17.75
N VAL A 232 3.38 6.83 -17.72
CA VAL A 232 4.08 7.29 -16.51
C VAL A 232 4.54 8.73 -16.73
N VAL A 233 4.17 9.61 -15.80
CA VAL A 233 4.57 11.01 -15.82
C VAL A 233 5.42 11.29 -14.59
N PRO A 234 6.69 11.72 -14.73
CA PRO A 234 7.53 12.02 -13.58
C PRO A 234 7.12 13.34 -12.93
N TYR A 235 7.23 13.44 -11.60
CA TYR A 235 6.97 14.67 -10.85
C TYR A 235 7.85 15.85 -11.31
N ALA A 236 9.02 15.57 -11.88
CA ALA A 236 9.96 16.56 -12.42
C ALA A 236 9.38 17.48 -13.52
N VAL A 237 8.21 17.17 -14.10
CA VAL A 237 7.51 18.05 -15.06
C VAL A 237 6.55 19.04 -14.39
N LEU A 238 6.30 18.93 -13.09
CA LEU A 238 5.40 19.80 -12.36
C LEU A 238 6.15 21.02 -11.82
N ASP A 239 5.63 22.21 -12.10
CA ASP A 239 6.15 23.44 -11.52
C ASP A 239 6.04 23.42 -9.99
N ARG A 240 4.96 22.86 -9.43
CA ARG A 240 4.82 22.75 -7.97
C ARG A 240 5.94 21.91 -7.34
N ALA A 241 6.25 20.76 -7.93
CA ALA A 241 7.33 19.89 -7.47
C ALA A 241 8.72 20.55 -7.58
N LEU A 242 8.91 21.42 -8.59
CA LEU A 242 10.13 22.21 -8.73
C LEU A 242 10.23 23.30 -7.66
N VAL A 243 9.16 24.06 -7.45
CA VAL A 243 9.10 25.16 -6.48
C VAL A 243 9.33 24.65 -5.05
N ASP A 244 8.78 23.50 -4.71
CA ASP A 244 8.90 22.94 -3.35
C ASP A 244 10.15 22.07 -3.17
N GLY A 245 10.91 21.79 -4.22
CA GLY A 245 12.07 20.90 -4.17
C GLY A 245 11.74 19.40 -4.12
N HIS A 246 10.47 19.01 -4.15
CA HIS A 246 10.00 17.62 -4.12
C HIS A 246 9.78 17.05 -5.53
N ARG A 247 10.86 16.96 -6.32
CA ARG A 247 10.81 16.52 -7.73
C ARG A 247 10.77 15.01 -7.92
N GLU A 248 11.00 14.27 -6.84
CA GLU A 248 11.04 12.82 -6.85
C GLU A 248 9.62 12.25 -6.96
N GLY A 249 9.45 11.24 -7.81
CA GLY A 249 8.17 10.55 -7.93
C GLY A 249 7.61 10.53 -9.35
N PHE A 250 6.43 9.95 -9.47
CA PHE A 250 5.68 9.83 -10.71
C PHE A 250 4.18 9.60 -10.45
N CYS A 251 3.38 9.86 -11.47
CA CYS A 251 2.02 9.37 -11.59
C CYS A 251 1.95 8.38 -12.76
N LYS A 252 1.52 7.16 -12.49
CA LYS A 252 1.25 6.12 -13.47
C LYS A 252 -0.25 5.94 -13.61
N LEU A 253 -0.76 6.00 -14.84
CA LEU A 253 -2.18 5.87 -15.15
C LEU A 253 -2.39 4.78 -16.20
N ILE A 254 -3.40 3.93 -15.97
CA ILE A 254 -3.73 2.78 -16.81
C ILE A 254 -5.19 2.91 -17.23
N ALA A 255 -5.48 2.78 -18.53
CA ALA A 255 -6.85 2.78 -19.05
C ALA A 255 -7.08 1.70 -20.11
N SER A 256 -8.33 1.27 -20.21
CA SER A 256 -8.79 0.36 -21.27
C SER A 256 -8.72 1.05 -22.63
N LYS A 257 -8.19 0.37 -23.64
CA LYS A 257 -8.21 0.89 -25.02
C LYS A 257 -9.60 0.85 -25.64
N GLU A 258 -10.43 -0.10 -25.23
CA GLU A 258 -11.78 -0.28 -25.77
C GLU A 258 -12.76 0.74 -25.19
N THR A 259 -12.72 0.94 -23.87
CA THR A 259 -13.74 1.72 -23.15
C THR A 259 -13.25 3.08 -22.68
N HIS A 260 -11.95 3.36 -22.80
CA HIS A 260 -11.27 4.55 -22.26
C HIS A 260 -11.42 4.75 -20.75
N ARG A 261 -11.96 3.77 -20.02
CA ARG A 261 -12.12 3.80 -18.57
C ARG A 261 -10.79 3.60 -17.88
N ILE A 262 -10.59 4.32 -16.78
CA ILE A 262 -9.42 4.19 -15.93
C ILE A 262 -9.49 2.82 -15.23
N LEU A 263 -8.48 2.00 -15.44
CA LEU A 263 -8.36 0.67 -14.84
C LEU A 263 -7.56 0.70 -13.54
N GLY A 264 -6.62 1.64 -13.43
CA GLY A 264 -5.81 1.81 -12.23
C GLY A 264 -4.89 3.02 -12.29
N ALA A 265 -4.45 3.46 -11.12
CA ALA A 265 -3.46 4.52 -10.98
C ALA A 265 -2.54 4.25 -9.79
N HIS A 266 -1.27 4.60 -9.97
CA HIS A 266 -0.21 4.39 -8.99
C HIS A 266 0.67 5.64 -8.95
N ILE A 267 0.76 6.24 -7.77
CA ILE A 267 1.42 7.52 -7.56
C ILE A 267 2.49 7.33 -6.48
N LEU A 268 3.66 7.88 -6.72
CA LEU A 268 4.76 7.98 -5.76
C LEU A 268 5.21 9.43 -5.78
N GLY A 269 5.42 10.04 -4.63
CA GLY A 269 5.84 11.44 -4.53
C GLY A 269 5.07 12.19 -3.45
N GLU A 270 5.38 13.47 -3.33
CA GLU A 270 4.68 14.39 -2.43
C GLU A 270 3.15 14.35 -2.67
N GLN A 271 2.38 14.25 -1.58
CA GLN A 271 0.91 14.20 -1.58
C GLN A 271 0.30 13.06 -2.43
N ALA A 272 1.01 11.95 -2.66
CA ALA A 272 0.56 10.88 -3.54
C ALA A 272 -0.85 10.36 -3.17
N LEU A 273 -1.14 10.19 -1.87
CA LEU A 273 -2.43 9.67 -1.40
C LEU A 273 -3.58 10.66 -1.58
N GLU A 274 -3.33 11.96 -1.41
CA GLU A 274 -4.32 13.01 -1.63
C GLU A 274 -4.68 13.14 -3.12
N ILE A 275 -3.67 13.10 -3.98
CA ILE A 275 -3.84 13.15 -5.44
C ILE A 275 -4.62 11.93 -5.93
N LEU A 276 -4.33 10.75 -5.37
CA LEU A 276 -4.99 9.51 -5.73
C LEU A 276 -6.51 9.54 -5.48
N GLN A 277 -6.99 10.31 -4.49
CA GLN A 277 -8.42 10.44 -4.20
C GLN A 277 -9.20 10.99 -5.40
N LEU A 278 -8.61 11.91 -6.17
CA LEU A 278 -9.22 12.40 -7.40
C LEU A 278 -9.42 11.27 -8.42
N VAL A 279 -8.38 10.44 -8.62
CA VAL A 279 -8.46 9.33 -9.58
C VAL A 279 -9.48 8.28 -9.13
N ALA A 280 -9.49 7.94 -7.84
CA ALA A 280 -10.49 7.03 -7.27
C ALA A 280 -11.92 7.58 -7.46
N THR A 281 -12.11 8.88 -7.29
CA THR A 281 -13.41 9.54 -7.55
C THR A 281 -13.81 9.44 -9.01
N CYS A 282 -12.88 9.70 -9.95
CA CYS A 282 -13.14 9.56 -11.38
C CYS A 282 -13.47 8.12 -11.78
N MET A 283 -12.79 7.13 -11.20
CA MET A 283 -13.12 5.72 -11.40
C MET A 283 -14.51 5.38 -10.86
N ALA A 284 -14.86 5.87 -9.68
CA ALA A 284 -16.17 5.62 -9.07
C ALA A 284 -17.32 6.26 -9.85
N ALA A 285 -17.05 7.36 -10.54
CA ALA A 285 -17.98 8.02 -11.45
C ALA A 285 -17.98 7.42 -12.87
N ASP A 286 -17.24 6.33 -13.11
CA ASP A 286 -17.05 5.72 -14.43
C ASP A 286 -16.67 6.77 -15.48
N MET A 287 -15.69 7.63 -15.17
CA MET A 287 -15.22 8.66 -16.10
C MET A 287 -14.27 8.08 -17.15
N ALA A 288 -14.35 8.57 -18.38
CA ALA A 288 -13.36 8.31 -19.42
C ALA A 288 -12.11 9.16 -19.16
N VAL A 289 -10.93 8.66 -19.55
CA VAL A 289 -9.66 9.33 -19.26
C VAL A 289 -9.52 10.70 -19.93
N GLU A 290 -10.08 10.88 -21.13
CA GLU A 290 -10.12 12.17 -21.83
C GLU A 290 -10.85 13.25 -21.03
N GLN A 291 -11.94 12.88 -20.34
CA GLN A 291 -12.69 13.81 -19.49
C GLN A 291 -11.84 14.28 -18.31
N LEU A 292 -11.02 13.40 -17.73
CA LEU A 292 -10.05 13.77 -16.69
C LEU A 292 -8.95 14.69 -17.23
N GLY A 293 -8.53 14.49 -18.48
CA GLY A 293 -7.58 15.37 -19.16
C GLY A 293 -8.13 16.78 -19.43
N GLU A 294 -9.44 16.92 -19.59
CA GLU A 294 -10.11 18.20 -19.86
C GLU A 294 -10.42 19.02 -18.60
N MET A 295 -10.27 18.44 -17.41
CA MET A 295 -10.53 19.13 -16.14
C MET A 295 -9.59 20.34 -15.93
N GLU A 296 -10.18 21.45 -15.48
CA GLU A 296 -9.45 22.62 -14.99
C GLU A 296 -9.04 22.41 -13.53
N LEU A 297 -7.86 21.84 -13.32
CA LEU A 297 -7.28 21.68 -11.99
C LEU A 297 -6.52 22.95 -11.57
N ALA A 298 -6.56 23.26 -10.27
CA ALA A 298 -5.87 24.43 -9.73
C ALA A 298 -4.35 24.37 -9.97
N TYR A 299 -3.73 25.54 -10.20
CA TYR A 299 -2.31 25.67 -10.53
C TYR A 299 -1.61 26.71 -9.63
N PRO A 300 -0.35 26.46 -9.20
CA PRO A 300 0.40 25.20 -9.32
C PRO A 300 0.03 24.23 -8.18
N THR A 301 -0.31 22.98 -8.50
CA THR A 301 -0.60 21.91 -7.52
C THR A 301 0.05 20.60 -7.95
N PHE A 302 0.29 19.68 -7.01
CA PHE A 302 0.74 18.32 -7.36
C PHE A 302 -0.36 17.53 -8.09
N THR A 303 -1.64 17.77 -7.74
CA THR A 303 -2.82 17.15 -8.37
C THR A 303 -2.86 17.34 -9.89
N ALA A 304 -2.31 18.44 -10.41
CA ALA A 304 -2.23 18.70 -11.85
C ALA A 304 -1.55 17.57 -12.65
N ILE A 305 -0.71 16.74 -12.02
CA ILE A 305 -0.06 15.60 -12.67
C ILE A 305 -1.07 14.60 -13.26
N VAL A 306 -2.23 14.46 -12.63
CA VAL A 306 -3.28 13.54 -13.06
C VAL A 306 -3.83 13.97 -14.41
N ALA A 307 -4.13 15.26 -14.59
CA ALA A 307 -4.58 15.78 -15.88
C ALA A 307 -3.49 15.68 -16.97
N ILE A 308 -2.22 15.86 -16.61
CA ILE A 308 -1.09 15.67 -17.54
C ILE A 308 -1.00 14.19 -17.97
N ALA A 309 -1.10 13.26 -17.02
CA ALA A 309 -1.09 11.83 -17.30
C ALA A 309 -2.27 11.43 -18.18
N ALA A 310 -3.48 11.90 -17.84
CA ALA A 310 -4.69 11.67 -18.62
C ALA A 310 -4.56 12.18 -20.06
N ARG A 311 -4.09 13.42 -20.28
CA ARG A 311 -3.85 13.97 -21.64
C ARG A 311 -2.84 13.17 -22.43
N ARG A 312 -1.77 12.67 -21.79
CA ARG A 312 -0.79 11.80 -22.47
C ARG A 312 -1.41 10.45 -22.82
N LEU A 313 -2.22 9.87 -21.94
CA LEU A 313 -2.93 8.63 -22.20
C LEU A 313 -3.93 8.77 -23.35
N SER A 314 -4.69 9.87 -23.37
CA SER A 314 -5.63 10.16 -24.47
C SER A 314 -4.92 10.33 -25.83
N ARG A 315 -3.66 10.78 -25.84
CA ARG A 315 -2.84 10.80 -27.07
C ARG A 315 -2.38 9.41 -27.48
N GLU A 316 -1.97 8.58 -26.51
CA GLU A 316 -1.60 7.18 -26.75
C GLU A 316 -2.78 6.36 -27.29
N LEU A 317 -3.99 6.66 -26.83
CA LEU A 317 -5.25 6.09 -27.33
C LEU A 317 -5.70 6.68 -28.67
N GLY A 318 -5.03 7.71 -29.20
CA GLY A 318 -5.41 8.35 -30.47
C GLY A 318 -6.68 9.21 -30.42
N ILE A 319 -7.16 9.56 -29.22
CA ILE A 319 -8.38 10.35 -28.99
C ILE A 319 -8.12 11.83 -29.30
N ILE A 320 -7.00 12.35 -28.82
CA ILE A 320 -6.59 13.75 -29.06
C ILE A 320 -5.68 13.79 -30.30
N PRO A 321 -6.08 14.46 -31.39
CA PRO A 321 -5.26 14.56 -32.58
C PRO A 321 -3.95 15.30 -32.27
N LEU A 322 -2.83 14.69 -32.65
CA LEU A 322 -1.54 15.38 -32.67
C LEU A 322 -1.48 16.26 -33.92
N ALA A 323 -1.01 17.49 -33.78
CA ALA A 323 -0.56 18.23 -34.94
C ALA A 323 0.53 17.41 -35.63
N PRO A 324 0.48 17.21 -36.97
CA PRO A 324 1.53 16.51 -37.69
C PRO A 324 2.89 17.10 -37.32
N GLN A 325 3.85 16.22 -37.01
CA GLN A 325 5.24 16.64 -36.78
C GLN A 325 5.72 17.37 -38.04
N GLY A 326 5.88 18.70 -37.96
CA GLY A 326 6.24 19.55 -39.09
C GLY A 326 5.53 20.91 -39.19
N LEU A 327 4.55 21.20 -38.33
CA LEU A 327 3.82 22.49 -38.36
C LEU A 327 4.51 23.65 -37.63
N ILE A 328 5.73 23.49 -37.12
CA ILE A 328 6.56 24.62 -36.69
C ILE A 328 7.56 24.92 -37.82
N PRO A 329 7.25 25.81 -38.77
CA PRO A 329 8.26 26.33 -39.67
C PRO A 329 9.23 27.21 -38.86
N GLY A 330 10.45 26.73 -38.69
CA GLY A 330 11.60 27.51 -38.22
C GLY A 330 11.76 27.63 -36.71
N ARG A 331 12.39 26.63 -36.09
CA ARG A 331 13.39 26.79 -35.02
C ARG A 331 14.43 25.68 -35.13
#